data_AF-A0A5C5VVN7-F1
#
_entry.id   AF-A0A5C5VVN7-F1
#
_cell.length_a   1.000
_cell.length_b   1.000
_cell.length_c   1.000
_cell.angle_alpha   90.00
_cell.angle_beta   90.00
_cell.angle_gamma   90.00
#
_symmetry.space_group_name_H-M   'P 1'
#
loop_
_entity.id
_entity.type
_entity.pdbx_description
1 polymer ?
#
loop_
_entity_poly.entity_id
_entity_poly.type
_entity_poly.pdbx_seq_one_letter_code
_entity_poly.pdbx_strand_id
1 'polypeptide(L)'
;MVNGRTLLRMTPLQRYASLNRTHIAVHEAVIYLEQSWGHGARVADLAELLAFPEQAVRYYLGELDSVGLVIWEPAGDVAWFNDGLPLLGEVS
;
A
#
# COMPACT_ATOMS: atom_id res chain seq x y z
N MET A 1 -5.05 -40.93 -1.23
CA MET A 1 -4.06 -39.92 -0.80
C MET A 1 -4.29 -38.67 -1.62
N VAL A 2 -4.96 -37.66 -1.07
CA VAL A 2 -5.16 -36.37 -1.74
C VAL A 2 -4.08 -35.43 -1.23
N ASN A 3 -3.13 -35.06 -2.09
CA ASN A 3 -2.14 -34.03 -1.82
C ASN A 3 -2.83 -32.65 -1.84
N GLY A 4 -3.55 -32.33 -0.77
CA GLY A 4 -4.12 -31.03 -0.52
C GLY A 4 -3.06 -30.04 -0.04
N ARG A 5 -2.07 -29.72 -0.89
CA ARG A 5 -1.29 -28.49 -0.71
C ARG A 5 -2.23 -27.33 -1.05
N THR A 6 -3.03 -26.92 -0.06
CA THR A 6 -3.64 -25.60 -0.07
C THR A 6 -2.49 -24.62 -0.27
N LEU A 7 -2.42 -23.99 -1.45
CA LEU A 7 -1.62 -22.79 -1.65
C LEU A 7 -2.21 -21.76 -0.69
N LEU A 8 -1.69 -21.72 0.55
CA LEU A 8 -2.15 -20.81 1.58
C LEU A 8 -1.86 -19.40 1.07
N ARG A 9 -2.86 -18.78 0.42
CA ARG A 9 -2.82 -17.36 0.06
C ARG A 9 -2.61 -16.62 1.37
N MET A 10 -1.54 -15.82 1.46
CA MET A 10 -1.27 -15.01 2.64
C MET A 10 -2.50 -14.17 2.97
N THR A 11 -2.93 -14.22 4.23
CA THR A 11 -4.05 -13.42 4.74
C THR A 11 -3.65 -11.93 4.79
N PRO A 12 -4.61 -10.99 4.80
CA PRO A 12 -4.30 -9.57 4.96
C PRO A 12 -3.43 -9.27 6.20
N LEU A 13 -3.70 -9.93 7.34
CA LEU A 13 -2.88 -9.81 8.54
C LEU A 13 -1.43 -10.26 8.32
N GLN A 14 -1.21 -11.36 7.57
CA GLN A 14 0.13 -11.83 7.24
C GLN A 14 0.86 -10.89 6.29
N ARG A 15 0.16 -10.27 5.33
CA ARG A 15 0.74 -9.24 4.45
C ARG A 15 1.11 -7.98 5.23
N TYR A 16 0.22 -7.53 6.12
CA TYR A 16 0.50 -6.41 7.02
C TYR A 16 1.74 -6.68 7.88
N ALA A 17 1.85 -7.89 8.46
CA ALA A 17 3.03 -8.28 9.23
C ALA A 17 4.32 -8.39 8.40
N SER A 18 4.22 -8.46 7.07
CA SER A 18 5.36 -8.54 6.14
C SER A 18 5.85 -7.17 5.63
N LEU A 19 5.12 -6.10 5.93
CA LEU A 19 5.52 -4.74 5.57
C LEU A 19 6.86 -4.40 6.22
N ASN A 20 7.74 -3.79 5.44
CA ASN A 20 9.07 -3.35 5.88
C ASN A 20 9.15 -1.82 5.97
N ARG A 21 10.31 -1.31 6.39
CA ARG A 21 10.56 0.14 6.52
C ARG A 21 10.26 0.94 5.24
N THR A 22 10.45 0.33 4.07
CA THR A 22 10.17 0.98 2.80
C THR A 22 8.67 1.20 2.59
N HIS A 23 7.83 0.25 3.00
CA HIS A 23 6.37 0.42 2.94
C HIS A 23 5.92 1.54 3.87
N ILE A 24 6.50 1.61 5.07
CA ILE A 24 6.21 2.68 6.04
C ILE A 24 6.58 4.04 5.46
N ALA A 25 7.76 4.17 4.86
CA ALA A 25 8.20 5.42 4.23
C ALA A 25 7.28 5.85 3.07
N VAL A 26 6.84 4.91 2.22
CA VAL A 26 5.88 5.20 1.14
C VAL A 26 4.53 5.65 1.70
N HIS A 27 4.03 4.98 2.73
CA HIS A 27 2.77 5.35 3.39
C HIS A 27 2.84 6.74 4.03
N GLU A 28 3.90 7.04 4.78
CA GLU A 28 4.12 8.37 5.37
C GLU A 28 4.23 9.47 4.30
N ALA A 29 4.86 9.17 3.16
CA ALA A 29 4.95 10.09 2.04
C ALA A 29 3.58 10.35 1.38
N VAL A 30 2.72 9.34 1.28
CA VAL A 30 1.32 9.52 0.81
C VAL A 30 0.57 10.47 1.73
N ILE A 31 0.61 10.24 3.04
CA ILE A 31 -0.03 11.12 4.04
C ILE A 31 0.50 12.55 3.90
N TYR A 32 1.82 12.71 3.83
CA TYR A 32 2.47 14.01 3.75
C TYR A 32 2.03 14.81 2.52
N LEU A 33 2.06 14.19 1.33
CA LEU A 33 1.70 14.87 0.08
C LEU A 33 0.20 15.18 0.03
N GLU A 34 -0.65 14.26 0.45
CA GLU A 34 -2.10 14.48 0.48
C GLU A 34 -2.49 15.64 1.40
N GLN A 35 -1.94 15.68 2.61
CA GLN A 35 -2.19 16.76 3.56
C GLN A 35 -1.62 18.10 3.10
N SER A 36 -0.49 18.08 2.39
CA SER A 36 0.17 19.30 1.92
C SER A 36 -0.59 19.97 0.78
N TRP A 37 -1.24 19.18 -0.09
CA TRP A 37 -1.83 19.69 -1.33
C TRP A 37 -3.35 19.62 -1.38
N GLY A 38 -3.98 18.85 -0.48
CA GLY A 38 -5.43 18.65 -0.45
C GLY A 38 -5.96 17.77 -1.59
N HIS A 39 -5.09 16.96 -2.21
CA HIS A 39 -5.43 16.00 -3.25
C HIS A 39 -4.51 14.78 -3.17
N GLY A 40 -4.85 13.68 -3.86
CA GLY A 40 -4.07 12.45 -3.81
C GLY A 40 -2.60 12.64 -4.22
N ALA A 41 -1.73 11.84 -3.62
CA ALA A 41 -0.30 11.77 -3.87
C ALA A 41 -0.03 11.06 -5.20
N ARG A 42 0.59 11.74 -6.17
CA ARG A 42 0.93 11.14 -7.47
C ARG A 42 2.20 10.32 -7.38
N VAL A 43 2.32 9.28 -8.20
CA VAL A 43 3.51 8.41 -8.26
C VAL A 43 4.78 9.19 -8.55
N ALA A 44 4.74 10.14 -9.49
CA ALA A 44 5.92 10.93 -9.84
C ALA A 44 6.43 11.74 -8.64
N ASP A 45 5.53 12.36 -7.89
CA ASP A 45 5.86 13.17 -6.70
C ASP A 45 6.39 12.30 -5.56
N LEU A 46 5.79 11.12 -5.35
CA LEU A 46 6.28 10.12 -4.39
C LEU A 46 7.67 9.60 -4.77
N ALA A 47 7.91 9.34 -6.05
CA ALA A 47 9.18 8.86 -6.58
C ALA A 47 10.29 9.89 -6.38
N GLU A 48 10.01 11.16 -6.67
CA GLU A 48 10.93 12.26 -6.41
C GLU A 48 11.23 12.42 -4.92
N LEU A 49 10.19 12.48 -4.08
CA LEU A 49 10.32 12.68 -2.64
C LEU A 49 11.13 11.57 -1.96
N LEU A 50 10.93 10.32 -2.38
CA LEU A 50 11.60 9.14 -1.80
C LEU A 50 12.92 8.78 -2.50
N ALA A 51 13.29 9.50 -3.57
CA ALA A 51 14.39 9.15 -4.47
C ALA A 51 14.30 7.70 -4.99
N PHE A 52 13.10 7.24 -5.31
CA PHE A 52 12.81 5.89 -5.81
C PHE A 52 12.43 5.91 -7.29
N PRO A 53 12.65 4.79 -8.02
CA PRO A 53 12.01 4.59 -9.31
C PRO A 53 10.49 4.54 -9.14
N GLU A 54 9.74 5.16 -10.06
CA GLU A 54 8.27 5.10 -10.03
C GLU A 54 7.71 3.67 -10.03
N GLN A 55 8.39 2.73 -10.69
CA GLN A 55 7.98 1.31 -10.67
C GLN A 55 8.02 0.73 -9.25
N ALA A 56 9.01 1.12 -8.44
CA ALA A 56 9.08 0.69 -7.04
C ALA A 56 7.94 1.32 -6.22
N VAL A 57 7.64 2.60 -6.46
CA VAL A 57 6.50 3.28 -5.83
C VAL A 57 5.19 2.55 -6.13
N ARG A 58 4.90 2.25 -7.41
CA ARG A 58 3.70 1.49 -7.82
C ARG A 58 3.62 0.12 -7.14
N TYR A 59 4.75 -0.58 -7.01
CA TYR A 59 4.83 -1.85 -6.28
C TYR A 59 4.41 -1.68 -4.81
N TYR A 60 4.98 -0.71 -4.10
CA TYR A 60 4.68 -0.49 -2.68
C TYR A 60 3.25 0.00 -2.45
N LEU A 61 2.72 0.85 -3.33
CA LEU A 61 1.32 1.29 -3.26
C LEU A 61 0.34 0.12 -3.42
N GLY A 62 0.63 -0.82 -4.33
CA GLY A 62 -0.19 -2.03 -4.46
C GLY A 62 -0.18 -2.92 -3.21
N GLU A 63 0.99 -3.09 -2.58
CA GLU A 63 1.09 -3.86 -1.33
C GLU A 63 0.35 -3.17 -0.17
N LEU A 64 0.48 -1.84 -0.05
CA LEU A 64 -0.20 -1.02 0.96
C LEU A 64 -1.73 -0.99 0.77
N ASP A 65 -2.20 -0.89 -0.47
CA ASP A 65 -3.62 -0.96 -0.83
C ASP A 65 -4.22 -2.32 -0.46
N SER A 66 -3.46 -3.40 -0.70
CA SER A 66 -3.89 -4.77 -0.37
C SER A 66 -4.14 -5.04 1.11
N VAL A 67 -3.61 -4.19 2.00
CA VAL A 67 -3.82 -4.24 3.46
C VAL A 67 -4.68 -3.08 3.98
N GLY A 68 -5.16 -2.21 3.09
CA GLY A 68 -6.05 -1.11 3.40
C GLY A 68 -5.39 0.09 4.08
N LEU A 69 -4.08 0.30 3.92
CA LEU A 69 -3.40 1.49 4.44
C LEU A 69 -3.47 2.70 3.51
N VAL A 70 -3.63 2.46 2.21
CA VAL A 70 -3.85 3.49 1.19
C VAL A 70 -5.01 3.06 0.30
N ILE A 71 -5.55 4.02 -0.43
CA ILE A 71 -6.43 3.77 -1.58
C ILE A 71 -5.58 4.06 -2.82
N TRP A 72 -5.34 3.05 -3.66
CA TRP A 72 -4.50 3.18 -4.86
C TRP A 72 -5.33 3.15 -6.15
N GLU A 73 -5.20 4.17 -7.00
CA GLU A 73 -5.81 4.22 -8.34
C GLU A 73 -4.73 4.08 -9.44
N PRO A 74 -4.46 2.86 -9.96
CA PRO A 74 -3.37 2.62 -10.90
C PRO A 74 -3.50 3.37 -12.23
N ALA A 75 -4.72 3.60 -12.71
CA ALA A 75 -4.95 4.28 -13.98
C ALA A 75 -4.64 5.78 -13.92
N GLY A 76 -4.83 6.40 -12.75
CA GLY A 76 -4.53 7.81 -12.49
C GLY A 76 -3.13 8.05 -11.94
N ASP A 77 -2.38 6.99 -11.63
CA ASP A 77 -1.10 7.03 -10.94
C ASP A 77 -1.15 7.88 -9.65
N VAL A 78 -2.24 7.71 -8.86
CA VAL A 78 -2.52 8.51 -7.66
C VAL A 78 -2.98 7.65 -6.49
N ALA A 79 -2.51 7.98 -5.28
CA ALA A 79 -2.84 7.33 -4.02
C ALA A 79 -3.37 8.31 -2.97
N TRP A 80 -4.25 7.83 -2.09
CA TRP A 80 -4.71 8.55 -0.90
C TRP A 80 -4.42 7.72 0.34
N PHE A 81 -4.20 8.35 1.49
CA PHE A 81 -4.16 7.63 2.76
C PHE A 81 -5.57 7.15 3.11
N ASN A 82 -5.67 5.94 3.65
CA ASN A 82 -6.93 5.42 4.12
C ASN A 82 -7.01 5.61 5.65
N ASP A 83 -7.88 6.50 6.11
CA ASP A 83 -8.19 6.68 7.54
C ASP A 83 -8.90 5.48 8.18
N GLY A 84 -9.32 4.49 7.37
CA GLY A 84 -9.90 3.25 7.86
C GLY A 84 -8.90 2.43 8.67
N LEU A 85 -9.41 1.66 9.65
CA LEU A 85 -8.61 0.59 10.26
C LEU A 85 -8.04 -0.28 9.12
N PRO A 86 -6.75 -0.66 9.15
CA PRO A 86 -6.21 -1.61 8.17
C PRO A 86 -7.16 -2.81 8.10
N LEU A 87 -7.35 -3.38 6.91
CA LEU A 87 -8.22 -4.54 6.65
C LEU A 87 -7.63 -5.80 7.34
N LEU A 88 -7.44 -5.74 8.65
CA LEU A 88 -7.25 -6.84 9.56
C LEU A 88 -8.64 -7.44 9.71
N GLY A 89 -9.04 -8.19 8.68
CA GLY A 89 -10.43 -8.52 8.39
C GLY A 89 -11.29 -8.78 9.63
N GLU A 90 -12.55 -8.32 9.57
CA GLU A 90 -13.60 -8.83 10.44
C GLU A 90 -13.48 -10.36 10.50
N VAL A 91 -13.05 -10.86 11.66
CA VAL A 91 -13.29 -12.25 12.01
C VAL A 91 -14.77 -12.31 12.37
N SER A 92 -15.59 -12.57 11.35
CA SER A 92 -16.96 -13.07 11.56
C SER A 92 -16.93 -14.57 11.79
#